data_AF-E1BZD7-F1
#
_entry.id   AF-E1BZD7-F1
#
_cell.length_a   1.000
_cell.length_b   1.000
_cell.length_c   1.000
_cell.angle_alpha   90.00
_cell.angle_beta   90.00
_cell.angle_gamma   90.00
#
_symmetry.space_group_name_H-M   'P 1'
#
loop_
_entity.id
_entity.type
_entity.pdbx_description
1 polymer ?
#
loop_
_entity_poly.entity_id
_entity_poly.type
_entity_poly.pdbx_seq_one_letter_code
_entity_poly.pdbx_strand_id
1 'polypeptide(L)'
;MTGAERVRDGSCHFQRSRLIWMIGIILGMILLGWVTLSPSTIPYSYLGLFGDFLRYLVDNYHKWVCYGFYVSWLIHIVEALYGIKLCQSKGITDPAVQFHWFIQTLLFGYASFGLLVSYKPPAKKYY
;
A
#
# COMPACT_ATOMS: atom_id res chain seq x y z
N MET A 1 3.29 -8.00 -31.89
CA MET A 1 3.84 -8.76 -30.75
C MET A 1 2.72 -9.49 -30.03
N THR A 2 2.87 -10.79 -29.87
CA THR A 2 1.88 -11.67 -29.21
C THR A 2 1.90 -11.50 -27.69
N GLY A 3 0.84 -11.88 -26.98
CA GLY A 3 0.81 -11.84 -25.51
C GLY A 3 1.94 -12.65 -24.86
N ALA A 4 2.39 -13.73 -25.51
CA ALA A 4 3.49 -14.56 -25.06
C ALA A 4 4.86 -13.86 -25.14
N GLU A 5 5.08 -12.98 -26.12
CA GLU A 5 6.30 -12.19 -26.25
C GLU A 5 6.39 -11.12 -25.15
N ARG A 6 5.26 -10.48 -24.82
CA ARG A 6 5.17 -9.49 -23.72
C ARG A 6 5.46 -10.09 -22.33
N VAL A 7 5.03 -11.33 -22.10
CA VAL A 7 5.34 -12.06 -20.85
C VAL A 7 6.83 -12.41 -20.78
N ARG A 8 7.47 -12.73 -21.91
CA ARG A 8 8.91 -13.02 -21.99
C ARG A 8 9.80 -11.78 -21.83
N ASP A 9 9.35 -10.61 -22.27
CA ASP A 9 10.07 -9.33 -22.17
C ASP A 9 9.84 -8.58 -20.84
N GLY A 10 9.04 -9.15 -19.93
CA GLY A 10 8.77 -8.55 -18.61
C GLY A 10 7.78 -7.39 -18.62
N SER A 11 7.22 -7.01 -19.78
CA SER A 11 6.30 -5.87 -19.90
C SER A 11 4.99 -6.04 -19.13
N CYS A 12 4.66 -7.27 -18.70
CA CYS A 12 3.45 -7.64 -17.97
C CYS A 12 3.71 -8.16 -16.55
N HIS A 13 4.86 -7.84 -15.93
CA HIS A 13 5.20 -8.39 -14.60
C HIS A 13 4.40 -7.72 -13.46
N PHE A 14 3.58 -8.52 -12.76
CA PHE A 14 2.90 -8.14 -11.51
C PHE A 14 3.21 -9.15 -10.41
N GLN A 15 3.48 -8.66 -9.20
CA GLN A 15 3.73 -9.52 -8.04
C GLN A 15 2.88 -9.07 -6.86
N ARG A 16 2.15 -10.01 -6.25
CA ARG A 16 1.32 -9.73 -5.09
C ARG A 16 2.17 -9.50 -3.83
N SER A 17 1.78 -8.53 -3.00
CA SER A 17 2.37 -8.38 -1.66
C SER A 17 2.07 -9.59 -0.78
N ARG A 18 2.91 -9.77 0.26
CA ARG A 18 2.75 -10.87 1.21
C ARG A 18 1.51 -10.62 2.07
N LEU A 19 0.70 -11.66 2.27
CA LEU A 19 -0.58 -11.57 2.99
C LEU A 19 -0.44 -10.96 4.38
N ILE A 20 0.62 -11.33 5.12
CA ILE A 20 0.84 -10.81 6.47
C ILE A 20 0.97 -9.29 6.51
N TRP A 21 1.67 -8.70 5.53
CA TRP A 21 1.82 -7.25 5.41
C TRP A 21 0.52 -6.60 4.96
N MET A 22 -0.18 -7.19 3.99
CA MET A 22 -1.49 -6.69 3.54
C MET A 22 -2.50 -6.62 4.68
N ILE A 23 -2.63 -7.69 5.47
CA ILE A 23 -3.53 -7.76 6.62
C ILE A 23 -3.13 -6.72 7.67
N GLY A 24 -1.85 -6.64 8.02
CA GLY A 24 -1.36 -5.69 9.01
C GLY A 24 -1.67 -4.23 8.63
N ILE A 25 -1.43 -3.87 7.37
CA ILE A 25 -1.68 -2.50 6.88
C ILE A 25 -3.18 -2.20 6.79
N ILE A 26 -4.00 -3.14 6.31
CA ILE A 26 -5.46 -2.96 6.30
C ILE A 26 -5.98 -2.71 7.71
N LEU A 27 -5.62 -3.58 8.67
CA LEU A 27 -6.07 -3.45 10.06
C LEU A 27 -5.57 -2.14 10.68
N GLY A 28 -4.31 -1.77 10.43
CA GLY A 28 -3.74 -0.51 10.88
C GLY A 28 -4.49 0.70 10.33
N MET A 29 -4.75 0.74 9.01
CA MET A 29 -5.45 1.85 8.35
C MET A 29 -6.92 1.95 8.78
N ILE A 30 -7.61 0.82 8.94
CA ILE A 30 -8.98 0.78 9.46
C ILE A 30 -9.00 1.30 10.89
N LEU A 31 -8.09 0.84 11.75
CA LEU A 31 -8.03 1.29 13.14
C LEU A 31 -7.73 2.78 13.25
N LEU A 32 -6.72 3.27 12.53
CA LEU A 32 -6.37 4.69 12.49
C LEU A 32 -7.55 5.53 11.97
N GLY A 33 -8.24 5.04 10.93
CA GLY A 33 -9.44 5.67 10.39
C GLY A 33 -10.60 5.68 11.38
N TRP A 34 -10.83 4.60 12.10
CA TRP A 34 -11.90 4.52 13.10
C TRP A 34 -11.64 5.49 14.26
N VAL A 35 -10.40 5.53 14.77
CA VAL A 35 -9.98 6.47 15.82
C VAL A 35 -10.05 7.92 15.34
N THR A 36 -9.74 8.19 14.07
CA THR A 36 -9.72 9.55 13.51
C THR A 36 -11.12 10.07 13.17
N LEU A 37 -11.93 9.26 12.49
CA LEU A 37 -13.19 9.69 11.87
C LEU A 37 -14.40 9.48 12.78
N SER A 38 -14.38 8.42 13.60
CA SER A 38 -15.51 8.02 14.45
C SER A 38 -15.06 7.47 15.81
N PRO A 39 -14.26 8.21 16.61
CA PRO A 39 -13.75 7.71 17.88
C PRO A 39 -14.86 7.35 18.88
N SER A 40 -16.03 8.00 18.81
CA SER A 40 -17.15 7.76 19.73
C SER A 40 -17.85 6.41 19.53
N THR A 41 -17.68 5.77 18.37
CA THR A 41 -18.33 4.48 18.06
C THR A 41 -17.44 3.28 18.40
N ILE A 42 -16.22 3.52 18.90
CA ILE A 42 -15.30 2.45 19.30
C ILE A 42 -15.81 1.82 20.61
N PRO A 43 -15.99 0.48 20.66
CA PRO A 43 -16.48 -0.23 21.82
C PRO A 43 -15.36 -0.45 22.87
N TYR A 44 -14.78 0.63 23.39
CA TYR A 44 -13.60 0.59 24.28
C TYR A 44 -13.75 -0.44 25.41
N SER A 45 -14.90 -0.48 26.09
CA SER A 45 -15.11 -1.38 27.23
C SER A 45 -15.08 -2.87 26.87
N TYR A 46 -15.35 -3.24 25.62
CA TYR A 46 -15.30 -4.63 25.15
C TYR A 46 -13.90 -5.06 24.68
N LEU A 47 -12.98 -4.10 24.47
CA LEU A 47 -11.62 -4.35 24.00
C LEU A 47 -10.62 -4.56 25.14
N GLY A 48 -11.05 -4.48 26.39
CA GLY A 48 -10.20 -4.62 27.59
C GLY A 48 -9.05 -3.62 27.57
N LEU A 49 -7.84 -4.09 27.88
CA LEU A 49 -6.62 -3.26 27.94
C LEU A 49 -6.35 -2.49 26.63
N PHE A 50 -6.68 -3.09 25.48
CA PHE A 50 -6.52 -2.43 24.19
C PHE A 50 -7.51 -1.26 24.04
N GLY A 51 -8.71 -1.40 24.58
CA GLY A 51 -9.69 -0.33 24.65
C GLY A 51 -9.22 0.84 25.50
N ASP A 52 -8.64 0.58 26.68
CA ASP A 52 -8.09 1.64 27.53
C ASP A 52 -6.95 2.39 26.83
N PHE A 53 -6.09 1.68 26.09
CA PHE A 53 -5.05 2.29 25.26
C PHE A 53 -5.62 3.18 24.15
N LEU A 54 -6.62 2.70 23.40
CA LEU A 54 -7.26 3.50 22.36
C LEU A 54 -7.96 4.74 22.93
N ARG A 55 -8.61 4.60 24.09
CA ARG A 55 -9.23 5.73 24.80
C ARG A 55 -8.19 6.74 25.22
N TYR A 56 -7.07 6.30 25.79
CA TYR A 56 -5.96 7.18 26.14
C TYR A 56 -5.39 7.93 24.92
N LEU A 57 -5.24 7.25 23.78
CA LEU A 57 -4.84 7.87 22.51
C LEU A 57 -5.83 8.94 22.05
N VAL A 58 -7.14 8.68 22.15
CA VAL A 58 -8.17 9.66 21.80
C VAL A 58 -8.15 10.84 22.76
N ASP A 59 -8.10 10.59 24.06
CA ASP A 59 -8.23 11.66 25.05
C ASP A 59 -7.00 12.58 25.07
N ASN A 60 -5.80 12.05 24.77
CA ASN A 60 -4.54 12.78 24.94
C ASN A 60 -3.83 13.11 23.61
N TYR A 61 -4.02 12.30 22.58
CA TYR A 61 -3.22 12.36 21.34
C TYR A 61 -4.07 12.35 20.06
N HIS A 62 -5.39 12.58 20.13
CA HIS A 62 -6.26 12.47 18.96
C HIS A 62 -5.78 13.31 17.77
N LYS A 63 -5.32 14.55 17.99
CA LYS A 63 -4.73 15.39 16.92
C LYS A 63 -3.56 14.72 16.21
N TRP A 64 -2.67 14.07 16.96
CA TRP A 64 -1.53 13.35 16.40
C TRP A 64 -1.97 12.10 15.64
N VAL A 65 -2.99 11.38 16.12
CA VAL A 65 -3.57 10.24 15.39
C VAL A 65 -4.20 10.70 14.08
N CYS A 66 -4.93 11.82 14.08
CA CYS A 66 -5.48 12.42 12.86
C CYS A 66 -4.38 12.78 11.85
N TYR A 67 -3.30 13.44 12.32
CA TYR A 67 -2.16 13.73 11.45
C TYR A 67 -1.53 12.44 10.90
N GLY A 68 -1.34 11.42 11.74
CA GLY A 68 -0.85 10.11 11.32
C GLY A 68 -1.71 9.48 10.23
N PHE A 69 -3.04 9.55 10.35
CA PHE A 69 -3.98 9.04 9.35
C PHE A 69 -3.85 9.75 8.00
N TYR A 70 -3.88 11.08 7.98
CA TYR A 70 -3.77 11.82 6.72
C TYR A 70 -2.38 11.71 6.09
N VAL A 71 -1.32 11.72 6.91
CA VAL A 71 0.06 11.54 6.43
C VAL A 71 0.27 10.14 5.87
N SER A 72 -0.30 9.10 6.49
CA SER A 72 -0.23 7.73 5.98
C SER A 72 -0.87 7.61 4.59
N TRP A 73 -2.06 8.19 4.41
CA TRP A 73 -2.70 8.26 3.09
C TRP A 73 -1.87 9.03 2.07
N LEU A 74 -1.29 10.17 2.48
CA LEU A 74 -0.41 10.95 1.60
C LEU A 74 0.80 10.13 1.15
N ILE A 75 1.44 9.39 2.07
CA ILE A 75 2.57 8.51 1.74
C ILE A 75 2.14 7.45 0.73
N HIS A 76 1.03 6.74 0.98
CA HIS A 76 0.52 5.71 0.06
C HIS A 76 0.21 6.26 -1.34
N ILE A 77 -0.38 7.46 -1.43
CA ILE A 77 -0.65 8.12 -2.71
C ILE A 77 0.67 8.44 -3.44
N VAL A 78 1.64 9.02 -2.73
CA VAL A 78 2.96 9.34 -3.30
C VAL A 78 3.63 8.07 -3.80
N GLU A 79 3.70 7.02 -2.98
CA GLU A 79 4.27 5.72 -3.36
C GLU A 79 3.58 5.11 -4.58
N ALA A 80 2.24 5.18 -4.65
CA ALA A 80 1.47 4.64 -5.77
C ALA A 80 1.77 5.39 -7.08
N LEU A 81 1.85 6.72 -7.03
CA LEU A 81 2.20 7.56 -8.19
C LEU A 81 3.65 7.32 -8.64
N TYR A 82 4.59 7.24 -7.71
CA TYR A 82 5.97 6.87 -8.01
C TYR A 82 6.07 5.44 -8.56
N GLY A 83 5.24 4.52 -8.08
CA GLY A 83 5.13 3.15 -8.59
C GLY A 83 4.83 3.09 -10.08
N ILE A 84 3.92 3.94 -10.58
CA ILE A 84 3.62 4.00 -12.03
C ILE A 84 4.87 4.40 -12.83
N LYS A 85 5.59 5.45 -12.38
CA LYS A 85 6.84 5.89 -13.04
C LYS A 85 7.92 4.81 -12.99
N LEU A 86 8.01 4.09 -11.87
CA LEU A 86 8.97 3.01 -11.68
C LEU A 86 8.66 1.78 -12.55
N CYS A 87 7.38 1.47 -12.77
CA CYS A 87 6.97 0.46 -13.75
C CYS A 87 7.50 0.82 -15.15
N GLN A 88 7.30 2.07 -15.59
CA GLN A 88 7.75 2.55 -16.89
C GLN A 88 9.28 2.46 -17.04
N SER A 89 10.03 2.87 -16.01
CA SER A 89 11.51 2.79 -16.05
C SER A 89 12.03 1.35 -16.03
N LYS A 90 11.25 0.40 -15.53
CA LYS A 90 11.55 -1.05 -15.55
C LYS A 90 10.96 -1.78 -16.77
N GLY A 91 10.44 -1.06 -17.76
CA GLY A 91 9.89 -1.65 -18.98
C GLY A 91 8.50 -2.28 -18.85
N ILE A 92 7.84 -2.13 -17.69
CA ILE A 92 6.45 -2.55 -17.49
C ILE A 92 5.56 -1.48 -18.11
N THR A 93 5.22 -1.64 -19.39
CA THR A 93 4.47 -0.66 -20.19
C THR A 93 2.98 -0.98 -20.31
N ASP A 94 2.54 -2.17 -19.88
CA ASP A 94 1.13 -2.55 -19.91
C ASP A 94 0.31 -1.70 -18.91
N PRO A 95 -0.67 -0.89 -19.38
CA PRO A 95 -1.45 -0.02 -18.51
C PRO A 95 -2.25 -0.77 -17.44
N ALA A 96 -2.75 -1.97 -17.77
CA ALA A 96 -3.50 -2.76 -16.80
C ALA A 96 -2.58 -3.21 -15.67
N VAL A 97 -1.36 -3.64 -15.98
CA VAL A 97 -0.37 -4.07 -14.96
C VAL A 97 0.12 -2.89 -14.13
N GLN A 98 0.37 -1.73 -14.74
CA GLN A 98 0.68 -0.50 -14.01
C GLN A 98 -0.46 -0.12 -13.05
N PHE A 99 -1.72 -0.25 -13.48
CA PHE A 99 -2.88 0.01 -12.64
C PHE A 99 -2.97 -0.96 -11.45
N HIS A 100 -2.67 -2.25 -11.64
CA HIS A 100 -2.60 -3.21 -10.54
C HIS A 100 -1.51 -2.84 -9.52
N TRP A 101 -0.33 -2.42 -9.99
CA TRP A 101 0.74 -1.91 -9.12
C TRP A 101 0.33 -0.64 -8.37
N PHE A 102 -0.37 0.28 -9.04
CA PHE A 102 -0.91 1.49 -8.42
C PHE A 102 -1.90 1.14 -7.29
N ILE A 103 -2.92 0.32 -7.57
CA ILE A 103 -3.94 -0.05 -6.58
C ILE A 103 -3.30 -0.80 -5.40
N GLN A 104 -2.45 -1.79 -5.67
CA GLN A 104 -1.79 -2.54 -4.61
C GLN A 104 -0.90 -1.62 -3.73
N THR A 105 -0.21 -0.65 -4.33
CA THR A 105 0.64 0.30 -3.59
C THR A 105 -0.17 1.36 -2.86
N LEU A 106 -1.29 1.81 -3.42
CA LEU A 106 -2.19 2.74 -2.73
C LEU A 106 -2.79 2.09 -1.47
N LEU A 107 -3.09 0.79 -1.51
CA LEU A 107 -3.68 0.07 -0.38
C LEU A 107 -2.64 -0.41 0.64
N PHE A 108 -1.46 -0.85 0.18
CA PHE A 108 -0.46 -1.53 1.02
C PHE A 108 0.89 -0.81 1.09
N GLY A 109 0.98 0.41 0.58
CA GLY A 109 2.16 1.27 0.63
C GLY A 109 3.46 0.56 0.24
N TYR A 110 4.50 0.79 1.05
CA TYR A 110 5.83 0.23 0.86
C TYR A 110 5.86 -1.30 0.75
N ALA A 111 4.95 -2.04 1.39
CA ALA A 111 4.93 -3.50 1.28
C ALA A 111 4.63 -3.99 -0.15
N SER A 112 3.98 -3.16 -0.97
CA SER A 112 3.82 -3.36 -2.42
C SER A 112 4.96 -2.69 -3.18
N PHE A 113 5.22 -1.41 -2.91
CA PHE A 113 6.22 -0.62 -3.63
C PHE A 113 7.63 -1.25 -3.58
N GLY A 114 8.04 -1.78 -2.43
CA GLY A 114 9.33 -2.44 -2.25
C GLY A 114 9.52 -3.68 -3.13
N LEU A 115 8.45 -4.40 -3.47
CA LEU A 115 8.51 -5.50 -4.44
C LEU A 115 8.81 -4.97 -5.84
N LEU A 116 8.15 -3.89 -6.24
CA LEU A 116 8.41 -3.24 -7.52
C LEU A 116 9.83 -2.66 -7.59
N VAL A 117 10.33 -2.06 -6.51
CA VAL A 117 11.73 -1.58 -6.40
C VAL A 117 12.71 -2.73 -6.60
N SER A 118 12.47 -3.87 -5.94
CA SER A 118 13.34 -5.05 -5.97
C SER A 118 13.31 -5.81 -7.30
N TYR A 119 12.27 -5.63 -8.12
CA TYR A 119 12.16 -6.26 -9.43
C TYR A 119 13.31 -5.83 -10.34
N LYS A 120 14.04 -6.81 -10.89
CA LYS A 120 15.08 -6.59 -11.90
C LYS A 120 14.51 -7.00 -13.27
N PRO A 121 14.38 -6.07 -14.23
CA PRO A 121 13.89 -6.42 -15.55
C PRO A 121 14.86 -7.41 -16.22
N PRO A 122 14.36 -8.34 -17.06
CA PRO A 122 15.22 -9.23 -17.83
C PRO A 122 16.18 -8.43 -18.72
N ALA A 123 17.40 -8.95 -18.90
CA ALA A 123 18.38 -8.30 -19.77
C ALA A 123 17.84 -8.23 -21.20
N LYS A 124 17.86 -7.04 -21.82
CA LYS A 124 17.56 -6.88 -23.24
C LYS A 124 18.49 -7.78 -24.04
N LYS A 125 17.94 -8.80 -24.70
CA LYS A 125 18.68 -9.57 -25.70
C LYS A 125 18.76 -8.70 -26.96
N TYR A 126 19.95 -8.22 -27.28
CA TYR A 126 20.25 -7.67 -28.60
C TYR A 126 20.47 -8.87 -29.53
N TYR A 127 19.57 -9.04 -30.52
CA TYR A 127 19.74 -9.96 -31.64
C TYR A 127 20.23 -9.16 -32.85
#